data_AF-A0A177EDK6-F1
#
_entry.id   AF-A0A177EDK6-F1
#
_cell.length_a   1.000
_cell.length_b   1.000
_cell.length_c   1.000
_cell.angle_alpha   90.00
_cell.angle_beta   90.00
_cell.angle_gamma   90.00
#
_symmetry.space_group_name_H-M   'P 1'
#
loop_
_entity.id
_entity.type
_entity.pdbx_description
1 polymer ?
#
loop_
_entity_poly.entity_id
_entity_poly.type
_entity_poly.pdbx_seq_one_letter_code
_entity_poly.pdbx_strand_id
1 'polypeptide(L)'
;MSAQSVLWHILGLFRKGRNTKISEITEALQISRKECIDTLYLVAEQLDTMGYVLIPGSTTRTNSEGKVLAPEDTTVQYTQKAESLKKCDFVYIAKKKECTEDENQYITKYVSDIVYVYTVIYLNGCELQYERVLSALQQMGRSEEVMREMISKKYFYKKKKNEEYFIRPGWKFFMEFPDFSPEEYLAAMKSSCV
;
A
#
# COMPACT_ATOMS: atom_id res chain seq x y z
N MET A 1 -20.34 -4.10 9.12
CA MET A 1 -19.03 -4.31 8.46
C MET A 1 -18.29 -2.97 8.44
N SER A 2 -16.98 -2.91 8.72
CA SER A 2 -16.27 -1.61 8.80
C SER A 2 -15.64 -1.23 7.45
N ALA A 3 -15.54 0.06 7.17
CA ALA A 3 -14.83 0.59 6.00
C ALA A 3 -13.38 0.08 5.89
N GLN A 4 -12.81 -0.27 7.04
CA GLN A 4 -11.49 -0.86 7.14
C GLN A 4 -11.38 -2.21 6.41
N SER A 5 -12.39 -3.07 6.47
CA SER A 5 -12.36 -4.37 5.79
C SER A 5 -12.39 -4.22 4.27
N VAL A 6 -13.17 -3.26 3.76
CA VAL A 6 -13.23 -2.94 2.33
C VAL A 6 -11.90 -2.34 1.86
N LEU A 7 -11.34 -1.38 2.61
CA LEU A 7 -10.01 -0.82 2.34
C LEU A 7 -8.95 -1.93 2.24
N TRP A 8 -8.87 -2.82 3.24
CA TRP A 8 -7.86 -3.88 3.26
C TRP A 8 -8.01 -4.86 2.09
N HIS A 9 -9.24 -5.18 1.67
CA HIS A 9 -9.48 -6.04 0.52
C HIS A 9 -8.99 -5.39 -0.78
N ILE A 10 -9.33 -4.12 -1.01
CA ILE A 10 -8.91 -3.37 -2.21
C ILE A 10 -7.38 -3.20 -2.21
N LEU A 11 -6.79 -2.84 -1.07
CA LEU A 11 -5.34 -2.76 -0.93
C LEU A 11 -4.69 -4.11 -1.26
N GLY A 12 -5.22 -5.22 -0.72
CA GLY A 12 -4.71 -6.57 -0.96
C GLY A 12 -4.69 -6.97 -2.44
N LEU A 13 -5.70 -6.57 -3.22
CA LEU A 13 -5.73 -6.83 -4.67
C LEU A 13 -4.83 -5.87 -5.44
N PHE A 14 -4.84 -4.59 -5.11
CA PHE A 14 -3.95 -3.59 -5.70
C PHE A 14 -2.47 -3.98 -5.58
N ARG A 15 -2.07 -4.50 -4.41
CA ARG A 15 -0.73 -5.00 -4.11
C ARG A 15 -0.29 -6.14 -5.04
N LYS A 16 -1.24 -6.94 -5.54
CA LYS A 16 -1.00 -8.01 -6.53
C LYS A 16 -0.98 -7.50 -7.97
N GLY A 17 -0.97 -6.18 -8.18
CA GLY A 17 -1.10 -5.55 -9.49
C GLY A 17 -2.47 -5.78 -10.14
N ARG A 18 -3.50 -6.09 -9.33
CA ARG A 18 -4.84 -6.44 -9.83
C ARG A 18 -5.86 -5.35 -9.53
N ASN A 19 -6.72 -5.14 -10.52
CA ASN A 19 -7.95 -4.37 -10.41
C ASN A 19 -8.89 -5.07 -9.42
N THR A 20 -9.71 -4.32 -8.70
CA THR A 20 -10.71 -4.90 -7.80
C THR A 20 -12.10 -4.81 -8.43
N LYS A 21 -12.81 -5.94 -8.56
CA LYS A 21 -14.22 -5.94 -8.96
C LYS A 21 -15.12 -5.67 -7.75
N ILE A 22 -16.18 -4.90 -7.95
CA ILE A 22 -17.20 -4.70 -6.92
C ILE A 22 -17.84 -6.04 -6.52
N SER A 23 -18.09 -6.93 -7.49
CA SER A 23 -18.64 -8.26 -7.20
C SER A 23 -17.71 -9.08 -6.30
N GLU A 24 -16.41 -9.06 -6.56
CA GLU A 24 -15.39 -9.75 -5.75
C GLU A 24 -15.38 -9.21 -4.30
N ILE A 25 -15.50 -7.89 -4.11
CA ILE A 25 -15.62 -7.30 -2.77
C ILE A 25 -16.92 -7.78 -2.10
N THR A 26 -18.06 -7.68 -2.79
CA THR A 26 -19.36 -8.03 -2.21
C THR A 26 -19.45 -9.51 -1.84
N GLU A 27 -18.88 -10.39 -2.66
CA GLU A 27 -18.82 -11.84 -2.41
C GLU A 27 -17.87 -12.17 -1.26
N ALA A 28 -16.65 -11.61 -1.27
CA ALA A 28 -15.66 -11.88 -0.23
C ALA A 28 -16.09 -11.37 1.15
N LEU A 29 -16.81 -10.24 1.17
CA LEU A 29 -17.20 -9.57 2.40
C LEU A 29 -18.66 -9.80 2.80
N GLN A 30 -19.42 -10.53 1.97
CA GLN A 30 -20.84 -10.83 2.18
C GLN A 30 -21.68 -9.57 2.44
N ILE A 31 -21.43 -8.51 1.66
CA ILE A 31 -22.13 -7.22 1.75
C ILE A 31 -22.92 -6.92 0.48
N SER A 32 -23.96 -6.09 0.60
CA SER A 32 -24.70 -5.65 -0.58
C SER A 32 -23.86 -4.72 -1.46
N ARG A 33 -24.16 -4.67 -2.76
CA ARG A 33 -23.52 -3.72 -3.68
C ARG A 33 -23.69 -2.27 -3.21
N LYS A 34 -24.87 -1.92 -2.67
CA LYS A 34 -25.14 -0.58 -2.13
C LYS A 34 -24.21 -0.27 -0.95
N GLU A 35 -24.12 -1.17 0.01
CA GLU A 35 -23.24 -1.04 1.18
C GLU A 35 -21.76 -0.93 0.77
N CYS A 36 -21.34 -1.73 -0.22
CA CYS A 36 -20.00 -1.63 -0.80
C CYS A 36 -19.75 -0.22 -1.36
N ILE A 37 -20.64 0.30 -2.23
CA ILE A 37 -20.49 1.62 -2.84
C ILE A 37 -20.46 2.74 -1.79
N ASP A 38 -21.37 2.69 -0.80
CA ASP A 38 -21.41 3.68 0.28
C ASP A 38 -20.09 3.68 1.07
N THR A 39 -19.50 2.51 1.26
CA THR A 39 -18.21 2.34 1.94
C THR A 39 -17.03 2.85 1.10
N LEU A 40 -17.09 2.75 -0.24
CA LEU A 40 -15.99 3.18 -1.11
C LEU A 40 -15.71 4.68 -1.00
N TYR A 41 -16.70 5.52 -0.67
CA TYR A 41 -16.48 6.94 -0.41
C TYR A 41 -15.54 7.16 0.79
N LEU A 42 -15.77 6.43 1.89
CA LEU A 42 -14.91 6.48 3.07
C LEU A 42 -13.50 5.93 2.77
N VAL A 43 -13.42 4.87 1.97
CA VAL A 43 -12.14 4.30 1.53
C VAL A 43 -11.37 5.29 0.65
N ALA A 44 -12.06 6.02 -0.23
CA ALA A 44 -11.44 7.03 -1.08
C ALA A 44 -10.82 8.16 -0.24
N GLU A 45 -11.52 8.65 0.78
CA GLU A 45 -10.97 9.64 1.72
C GLU A 45 -9.74 9.10 2.47
N GLN A 46 -9.76 7.84 2.90
CA GLN A 46 -8.60 7.23 3.55
C GLN A 46 -7.41 7.10 2.60
N LEU A 47 -7.62 6.66 1.36
CA LEU A 47 -6.58 6.58 0.32
C LEU A 47 -6.04 7.97 -0.04
N ASP A 48 -6.89 8.99 -0.01
CA ASP A 48 -6.54 10.39 -0.30
C ASP A 48 -5.41 10.86 0.63
N THR A 49 -5.55 10.56 1.93
CA THR A 49 -4.54 10.87 2.96
C THR A 49 -3.22 10.09 2.79
N MET A 50 -3.27 8.95 2.09
CA MET A 50 -2.10 8.12 1.77
C MET A 50 -1.43 8.52 0.45
N GLY A 51 -1.95 9.54 -0.25
CA GLY A 51 -1.43 9.98 -1.56
C GLY A 51 -1.93 9.17 -2.74
N TYR A 52 -2.95 8.34 -2.53
CA TYR A 52 -3.60 7.54 -3.55
C TYR A 52 -4.99 8.09 -3.86
N VAL A 53 -5.52 7.71 -5.01
CA VAL A 53 -6.89 8.00 -5.43
C VAL A 53 -7.54 6.68 -5.82
N LEU A 54 -8.74 6.46 -5.28
CA LEU A 54 -9.63 5.43 -5.78
C LEU A 54 -10.29 5.98 -7.03
N ILE A 55 -10.09 5.31 -8.17
CA ILE A 55 -10.69 5.74 -9.41
C ILE A 55 -11.59 4.62 -9.99
N PRO A 56 -12.86 4.95 -10.34
CA PRO A 56 -13.82 3.97 -10.83
C PRO A 56 -13.45 3.50 -12.23
N GLY A 57 -13.56 2.19 -12.46
CA GLY A 57 -13.36 1.55 -13.76
C GLY A 57 -14.64 1.09 -14.39
N SER A 58 -14.74 1.35 -15.69
CA SER A 58 -15.71 0.70 -16.56
C SER A 58 -15.11 -0.61 -17.07
N THR A 59 -15.93 -1.66 -17.10
CA THR A 59 -15.70 -2.83 -17.93
C THR A 59 -15.69 -2.41 -19.40
N THR A 60 -14.84 -3.04 -20.21
CA THR A 60 -14.97 -2.96 -21.67
C THR A 60 -16.37 -3.46 -22.05
N ARG A 61 -17.16 -2.61 -22.73
CA ARG A 61 -18.48 -3.01 -23.21
C ARG A 61 -18.28 -4.15 -24.21
N THR A 62 -19.03 -5.23 -24.08
CA THR A 62 -19.08 -6.30 -25.08
C THR A 62 -20.42 -6.26 -25.81
N ASN A 63 -20.44 -6.57 -27.11
CA ASN A 63 -21.71 -6.78 -27.82
C ASN A 63 -22.36 -8.11 -27.38
N SER A 64 -23.53 -8.42 -27.93
CA SER A 64 -24.25 -9.69 -27.69
C SER A 64 -23.46 -10.95 -28.07
N GLU A 65 -22.35 -10.81 -28.79
CA GLU A 65 -21.46 -11.90 -29.21
C GLU A 65 -20.17 -11.96 -28.35
N GLY A 66 -20.07 -11.14 -27.31
CA GLY A 66 -18.89 -11.07 -26.44
C GLY A 66 -17.71 -10.26 -27.01
N LYS A 67 -17.88 -9.59 -28.16
CA LYS A 67 -16.83 -8.80 -28.79
C LYS A 67 -16.67 -7.45 -28.11
N VAL A 68 -15.44 -7.11 -27.74
CA VAL A 68 -15.08 -5.83 -27.12
C VAL A 68 -15.41 -4.66 -28.04
N LEU A 69 -16.24 -3.74 -27.53
CA LEU A 69 -16.58 -2.46 -28.14
C LEU A 69 -15.56 -1.41 -27.72
N ALA A 70 -15.25 -0.49 -28.64
CA ALA A 70 -14.36 0.62 -28.36
C ALA A 70 -14.92 1.47 -27.19
N PRO A 71 -14.05 2.03 -26.33
CA PRO A 71 -14.50 2.96 -25.31
C PRO A 71 -15.16 4.16 -26.00
N GLU A 72 -16.39 4.51 -25.61
CA GLU A 72 -16.96 5.81 -26.01
C GLU A 72 -16.22 6.90 -25.23
N ASP A 73 -15.98 8.07 -25.83
CA ASP A 73 -15.29 9.20 -25.17
C ASP A 73 -15.96 9.62 -23.84
N THR A 74 -17.26 9.36 -23.70
CA THR A 74 -18.05 9.56 -22.48
C THR A 74 -17.67 8.59 -21.34
N THR A 75 -17.18 7.39 -21.66
CA THR A 75 -16.78 6.34 -20.71
C THR A 75 -15.59 6.79 -19.86
N VAL A 76 -14.61 7.45 -20.49
CA VAL A 76 -13.43 8.01 -19.82
C VAL A 76 -13.85 9.13 -18.84
N GLN A 77 -14.85 9.94 -19.21
CA GLN A 77 -15.37 10.97 -18.31
C GLN A 77 -16.11 10.41 -17.10
N TYR A 78 -16.78 9.25 -17.22
CA TYR A 78 -17.36 8.57 -16.06
C TYR A 78 -16.27 8.10 -15.09
N THR A 79 -15.16 7.57 -15.58
CA THR A 79 -14.09 7.07 -14.70
C THR A 79 -13.47 8.12 -13.78
N GLN A 80 -13.68 9.42 -14.01
CA GLN A 80 -13.06 10.50 -13.21
C GLN A 80 -14.02 11.19 -12.22
N LYS A 81 -15.29 10.80 -12.13
CA LYS A 81 -16.28 11.42 -11.24
C LYS A 81 -16.66 10.49 -10.09
N ALA A 82 -16.69 11.01 -8.85
CA ALA A 82 -17.07 10.24 -7.65
C ALA A 82 -18.50 9.67 -7.72
N GLU A 83 -19.41 10.34 -8.44
CA GLU A 83 -20.78 9.88 -8.69
C GLU A 83 -20.85 8.62 -9.57
N SER A 84 -19.78 8.34 -10.32
CA SER A 84 -19.68 7.19 -11.22
C SER A 84 -19.39 5.88 -10.49
N LEU A 85 -19.07 5.92 -9.19
CA LEU A 85 -18.96 4.73 -8.34
C LEU A 85 -20.26 3.91 -8.32
N LYS A 86 -21.42 4.56 -8.52
CA LYS A 86 -22.71 3.87 -8.61
C LYS A 86 -22.86 3.01 -9.87
N LYS A 87 -22.06 3.29 -10.91
CA LYS A 87 -22.13 2.69 -12.24
C LYS A 87 -20.87 1.89 -12.62
N CYS A 88 -19.89 1.80 -11.72
CA CYS A 88 -18.64 1.07 -11.99
C CYS A 88 -18.74 -0.39 -11.55
N ASP A 89 -18.09 -1.28 -12.31
CA ASP A 89 -17.93 -2.69 -11.92
C ASP A 89 -16.55 -2.96 -11.34
N PHE A 90 -15.62 -2.02 -11.54
CA PHE A 90 -14.25 -2.09 -11.07
C PHE A 90 -13.88 -0.83 -10.32
N VAL A 91 -12.95 -0.97 -9.39
CA VAL A 91 -12.21 0.13 -8.79
C VAL A 91 -10.72 -0.15 -8.90
N TYR A 92 -9.97 0.91 -9.13
CA TYR A 92 -8.51 0.89 -9.13
C TYR A 92 -7.99 1.91 -8.14
N ILE A 93 -6.83 1.59 -7.57
CA ILE A 93 -6.05 2.54 -6.81
C ILE A 93 -4.97 3.06 -7.75
N ALA A 94 -4.87 4.38 -7.86
CA ALA A 94 -3.75 5.03 -8.54
C ALA A 94 -3.02 5.95 -7.57
N LYS A 95 -1.71 6.09 -7.73
CA LYS A 95 -0.96 7.14 -7.05
C LYS A 95 -1.34 8.47 -7.67
N LYS A 96 -1.62 9.50 -6.85
CA LYS A 96 -2.04 10.83 -7.35
C LYS A 96 -0.97 11.53 -8.19
N LYS A 97 0.29 11.13 -8.03
CA LYS A 97 1.45 11.64 -8.76
C LYS A 97 2.24 10.45 -9.28
N GLU A 98 2.76 10.58 -10.50
CA GLU A 98 3.76 9.65 -11.01
C GLU A 98 4.94 9.57 -10.05
N CYS A 99 5.54 8.39 -9.94
CA CYS A 99 6.75 8.23 -9.15
C CYS A 99 7.83 9.12 -9.77
N THR A 100 8.35 10.08 -9.01
CA THR A 100 9.45 10.90 -9.54
C THR A 100 10.69 10.04 -9.69
N GLU A 101 11.61 10.45 -10.56
CA GLU A 101 12.89 9.76 -10.72
C GLU A 101 13.64 9.67 -9.38
N ASP A 102 13.57 10.73 -8.57
CA ASP A 102 14.09 10.74 -7.19
C ASP A 102 13.43 9.70 -6.27
N GLU A 103 12.12 9.50 -6.37
CA GLU A 103 11.41 8.48 -5.57
C GLU A 103 11.82 7.06 -5.99
N ASN A 104 11.97 6.83 -7.29
CA ASN A 104 12.45 5.55 -7.82
C ASN A 104 13.91 5.27 -7.41
N GLN A 105 14.79 6.27 -7.53
CA GLN A 105 16.17 6.18 -7.09
C GLN A 105 16.25 5.99 -5.57
N TYR A 106 15.39 6.67 -4.82
CA TYR A 106 15.32 6.53 -3.36
C TYR A 106 14.96 5.11 -2.95
N ILE A 107 13.89 4.53 -3.51
CA ILE A 107 13.49 3.15 -3.22
C ILE A 107 14.64 2.23 -3.60
N THR A 108 15.21 2.39 -4.79
CA THR A 108 16.34 1.56 -5.25
C THR A 108 17.55 1.63 -4.30
N LYS A 109 17.85 2.82 -3.75
CA LYS A 109 18.96 3.04 -2.85
C LYS A 109 18.72 2.49 -1.44
N TYR A 110 17.53 2.72 -0.88
CA TYR A 110 17.23 2.46 0.52
C TYR A 110 16.37 1.22 0.77
N VAL A 111 15.94 0.50 -0.27
CA VAL A 111 15.10 -0.71 -0.10
C VAL A 111 15.73 -1.72 0.85
N SER A 112 17.04 -1.94 0.74
CA SER A 112 17.78 -2.84 1.62
C SER A 112 17.74 -2.38 3.08
N ASP A 113 17.98 -1.09 3.32
CA ASP A 113 17.96 -0.51 4.66
C ASP A 113 16.54 -0.55 5.28
N ILE A 114 15.51 -0.26 4.47
CA ILE A 114 14.10 -0.30 4.89
C ILE A 114 13.70 -1.72 5.29
N VAL A 115 13.97 -2.69 4.42
CA VAL A 115 13.66 -4.11 4.66
C VAL A 115 14.42 -4.64 5.88
N TYR A 116 15.69 -4.28 6.01
CA TYR A 116 16.50 -4.69 7.16
C TYR A 116 15.96 -4.13 8.47
N VAL A 117 15.70 -2.82 8.56
CA VAL A 117 15.19 -2.20 9.79
C VAL A 117 13.83 -2.79 10.17
N TYR A 118 12.94 -3.02 9.19
CA TYR A 118 11.68 -3.69 9.45
C TYR A 118 11.89 -5.10 10.03
N THR A 119 12.80 -5.87 9.45
CA THR A 119 13.15 -7.22 9.93
C THR A 119 13.71 -7.21 11.36
N VAL A 120 14.58 -6.24 11.68
CA VAL A 120 15.14 -6.08 13.04
C VAL A 120 14.04 -5.75 14.05
N ILE A 121 13.08 -4.88 13.71
CA ILE A 121 11.94 -4.57 14.57
C ILE A 121 11.06 -5.82 14.74
N TYR A 122 10.77 -6.53 13.65
CA TYR A 122 9.97 -7.75 13.65
C TYR A 122 10.54 -8.81 14.60
N LEU A 123 11.85 -9.05 14.54
CA LEU A 123 12.56 -9.98 15.44
C LEU A 123 12.50 -9.56 16.92
N ASN A 124 12.17 -8.32 17.21
CA ASN A 124 12.04 -7.78 18.57
C ASN A 124 10.58 -7.45 18.95
N GLY A 125 9.59 -7.88 18.15
CA GLY A 125 8.17 -7.64 18.36
C GLY A 125 7.57 -6.66 17.34
N CYS A 126 6.94 -5.58 17.82
CA CYS A 126 6.23 -4.62 16.96
C CYS A 126 6.78 -3.18 17.02
N GLU A 127 7.64 -2.90 17.99
CA GLU A 127 8.39 -1.64 18.12
C GLU A 127 9.74 -1.93 18.79
N LEU A 128 10.75 -1.10 18.50
CA LEU A 128 12.10 -1.24 19.04
C LEU A 128 12.67 0.12 19.44
N GLN A 129 13.44 0.17 20.53
CA GLN A 129 14.11 1.40 20.95
C GLN A 129 14.98 1.98 19.81
N TYR A 130 14.91 3.30 19.64
CA TYR A 130 15.60 4.04 18.57
C TYR A 130 17.10 3.74 18.56
N GLU A 131 17.74 3.75 19.72
CA GLU A 131 19.17 3.46 19.85
C GLU A 131 19.54 2.03 19.43
N ARG A 132 18.65 1.06 19.66
CA ARG A 132 18.86 -0.33 19.22
C ARG A 132 18.75 -0.46 17.70
N VAL A 133 17.82 0.28 17.08
CA VAL A 133 17.71 0.36 15.61
C VAL A 133 18.94 1.05 15.01
N LEU A 134 19.40 2.15 15.61
CA LEU A 134 20.61 2.84 15.15
C LEU A 134 21.85 1.95 15.26
N SER A 135 22.00 1.23 16.37
CA SER A 135 23.11 0.28 16.55
C SER A 135 23.09 -0.80 15.45
N ALA A 136 21.91 -1.33 15.10
CA ALA A 136 21.77 -2.31 14.04
C ALA A 136 22.09 -1.75 12.64
N LEU A 137 21.72 -0.49 12.37
CA LEU A 137 22.05 0.21 11.11
C LEU A 137 23.55 0.52 11.01
N GLN A 138 24.17 0.93 12.12
CA GLN A 138 25.61 1.20 12.17
C GLN A 138 26.45 -0.04 11.87
N GLN A 139 25.99 -1.23 12.28
CA GLN A 139 26.63 -2.50 11.91
C GLN A 139 26.64 -2.75 10.39
N MET A 140 25.72 -2.15 9.64
CA MET A 140 25.71 -2.16 8.17
C MET A 140 26.50 -0.99 7.54
N GLY A 141 27.18 -0.19 8.36
CA GLY A 141 27.87 1.02 7.91
C GLY A 141 26.92 2.15 7.49
N ARG A 142 25.71 2.21 8.07
CA ARG A 142 24.74 3.30 7.82
C ARG A 142 24.75 4.32 8.96
N SER A 143 24.59 5.60 8.60
CA SER A 143 24.53 6.71 9.56
C SER A 143 23.11 6.92 10.11
N GLU A 144 23.00 7.72 11.18
CA GLU A 144 21.70 8.13 11.74
C GLU A 144 20.85 8.89 10.71
N GLU A 145 21.48 9.59 9.77
CA GLU A 145 20.80 10.37 8.72
C GLU A 145 19.88 9.49 7.88
N VAL A 146 20.31 8.25 7.57
CA VAL A 146 19.50 7.27 6.85
C VAL A 146 18.21 6.97 7.62
N MET A 147 18.30 6.78 8.93
CA MET A 147 17.12 6.54 9.78
C MET A 147 16.19 7.76 9.81
N ARG A 148 16.75 8.97 9.92
CA ARG A 148 15.96 10.22 9.88
C ARG A 148 15.24 10.37 8.54
N GLU A 149 15.90 10.03 7.45
CA GLU A 149 15.32 10.07 6.11
C GLU A 149 14.15 9.07 5.97
N MET A 150 14.34 7.81 6.39
CA MET A 150 13.27 6.80 6.36
C MET A 150 12.05 7.16 7.23
N ILE A 151 12.27 7.84 8.37
CA ILE A 151 11.19 8.40 9.20
C ILE A 151 10.47 9.55 8.48
N SER A 152 11.22 10.47 7.87
CA SER A 152 10.64 11.61 7.14
C SER A 152 9.72 11.15 6.00
N LYS A 153 10.12 10.06 5.32
CA LYS A 153 9.39 9.44 4.22
C LYS A 153 8.25 8.51 4.68
N LYS A 154 7.99 8.37 5.97
CA LYS A 154 6.88 7.58 6.56
C LYS A 154 6.99 6.06 6.45
N TYR A 155 8.18 5.52 6.15
CA TYR A 155 8.43 4.07 6.29
C TYR A 155 8.47 3.62 7.74
N PHE A 156 8.89 4.52 8.63
CA PHE A 156 8.93 4.29 10.06
C PHE A 156 8.38 5.49 10.85
N TYR A 157 7.88 5.21 12.05
CA TYR A 157 7.45 6.23 13.00
C TYR A 157 8.30 6.22 14.25
N LYS A 158 8.72 7.40 14.69
CA LYS A 158 9.36 7.62 15.99
C LYS A 158 8.30 8.04 17.01
N LYS A 159 8.19 7.30 18.11
CA LYS A 159 7.25 7.53 19.22
C LYS A 159 8.01 7.70 20.53
N LYS A 160 7.65 8.70 21.33
CA LYS A 160 8.22 8.91 22.67
C LYS A 160 7.41 8.15 23.73
N LYS A 161 8.08 7.45 24.65
CA LYS A 161 7.48 6.74 25.79
C LYS A 161 8.43 6.81 26.99
N ASN A 162 7.98 7.40 28.10
CA ASN A 162 8.74 7.49 29.36
C ASN A 162 10.23 7.87 29.14
N GLU A 163 10.44 9.01 28.45
CA GLU A 163 11.75 9.57 28.08
C GLU A 163 12.54 8.85 26.98
N GLU A 164 12.18 7.62 26.62
CA GLU A 164 12.78 6.89 25.52
C GLU A 164 12.06 7.11 24.18
N TYR A 165 12.76 6.85 23.08
CA TYR A 165 12.17 6.83 21.74
C TYR A 165 12.12 5.41 21.19
N PHE A 166 11.00 5.07 20.56
CA PHE A 166 10.75 3.79 19.91
C PHE A 166 10.44 4.01 18.44
N ILE A 167 10.87 3.06 17.62
CA ILE A 167 10.58 2.97 16.19
C ILE A 167 9.60 1.84 15.95
N ARG A 168 8.60 2.13 15.11
CA ARG A 168 7.66 1.15 14.59
C ARG A 168 7.52 1.30 13.07
N PRO A 169 7.10 0.25 12.34
CA PRO A 169 6.76 0.37 10.93
C PRO A 169 5.69 1.43 10.68
N GLY A 170 5.86 2.19 9.61
CA GLY A 170 4.92 3.19 9.13
C GLY A 170 4.02 2.67 8.01
N TRP A 171 2.95 3.41 7.70
CA TRP A 171 1.97 2.97 6.71
C TRP A 171 2.61 2.79 5.33
N LYS A 172 3.62 3.59 4.99
CA LYS A 172 4.27 3.54 3.67
C LYS A 172 4.97 2.21 3.45
N PHE A 173 5.57 1.63 4.49
CA PHE A 173 6.16 0.30 4.41
C PHE A 173 5.12 -0.74 4.00
N PHE A 174 3.98 -0.81 4.70
CA PHE A 174 2.95 -1.80 4.39
C PHE A 174 2.31 -1.60 3.02
N MET A 175 2.30 -0.37 2.50
CA MET A 175 1.78 -0.07 1.17
C MET A 175 2.73 -0.53 0.07
N GLU A 176 4.04 -0.31 0.24
CA GLU A 176 5.05 -0.57 -0.80
C GLU A 176 5.69 -1.96 -0.69
N PHE A 177 5.67 -2.59 0.49
CA PHE A 177 6.20 -3.92 0.78
C PHE A 177 5.11 -4.87 1.31
N PRO A 178 4.04 -5.12 0.54
CA PRO A 178 2.86 -5.82 1.03
C PRO A 178 3.06 -7.33 1.24
N ASP A 179 3.85 -7.95 0.37
CA ASP A 179 4.14 -9.38 0.37
C ASP A 179 5.52 -9.64 1.00
N PHE A 180 6.12 -8.63 1.63
CA PHE A 180 7.39 -8.80 2.31
C PHE A 180 7.21 -9.71 3.53
N SER A 181 7.78 -10.91 3.45
CA SER A 181 7.94 -11.82 4.58
C SER A 181 9.34 -11.68 5.17
N PRO A 182 9.46 -11.22 6.43
CA PRO A 182 10.72 -11.25 7.16
C PRO A 182 11.34 -12.66 7.21
N GLU A 183 10.51 -13.70 7.30
CA GLU A 183 10.94 -15.09 7.36
C GLU A 183 11.60 -15.55 6.07
N GLU A 184 10.97 -15.29 4.92
CA GLU A 184 11.53 -15.59 3.60
C GLU A 184 12.81 -14.82 3.35
N TYR A 185 12.83 -13.54 3.72
CA TYR A 185 14.02 -12.69 3.63
C TYR A 185 15.19 -13.24 4.48
N LEU A 186 14.92 -13.62 5.73
CA LEU A 186 15.92 -14.21 6.63
C LEU A 186 16.40 -15.58 6.13
N ALA A 187 15.51 -16.39 5.55
CA ALA A 187 15.87 -17.67 4.95
C ALA A 187 16.80 -17.49 3.74
N ALA A 188 16.50 -16.51 2.88
CA ALA A 188 17.32 -16.16 1.73
C ALA A 188 18.71 -15.63 2.14
N MET A 189 18.81 -14.84 3.21
CA MET A 189 20.10 -14.38 3.73
C MET A 189 20.94 -15.52 4.31
N LYS A 190 20.31 -16.52 4.95
CA LYS A 190 21.04 -17.68 5.47
C LYS A 190 21.58 -18.59 4.36
N SER A 191 20.87 -18.74 3.25
CA SER A 191 21.30 -19.57 2.13
C SER A 191 22.38 -18.92 1.26
N SER A 192 22.54 -17.60 1.32
CA SER A 192 23.57 -16.85 0.58
C SER A 192 24.88 -16.66 1.35
N CYS A 193 24.96 -17.15 2.60
CA CYS A 193 26.19 -17.21 3.39
C CYS A 193 26.91 -18.58 3.32
N VAL A 194 26.61 -19.40 2.31
CA VAL A 194 27.28 -20.69 2.02
C VAL A 194 28.12 -20.57 0.76
#